data_AF-A0A1S2LKA5-F1
#
_entry.id   AF-A0A1S2LKA5-F1
#
_cell.length_a   1.000
_cell.length_b   1.000
_cell.length_c   1.000
_cell.angle_alpha   90.00
_cell.angle_beta   90.00
_cell.angle_gamma   90.00
#
_symmetry.space_group_name_H-M   'P 1'
#
loop_
_entity.id
_entity.type
_entity.pdbx_description
1 polymer ?
#
loop_
_entity_poly.entity_id
_entity_poly.type
_entity_poly.pdbx_seq_one_letter_code
_entity_poly.pdbx_strand_id
1 'polypeptide(L)'
;MYLVGFYSPKAKSGVTELSLSVYDWLKANTTLSAAFISYGELKKEETSNELVHEFAKLTLAEQKRKVKRMKKEYDIIIYDASSQLSEGVLKLLPIVDRLFVVGEEHKEFAVKLHQIIKLNKIFDKRVKNFITHLQGSKTFIIQENEGHVIGFSHSKKETNDIGQMIYTDYVTYYINQKLIEENEKIFKKIKRIPKEELFKGLYELGIDFEKALLFQKYVILREALGQNYNEALEVLFPFLINNSFEELLEKFKIEISFITKLK
;
A
#
# COMPACT_ATOMS: atom_id res chain seq x y z
N MET A 1 -3.27 -7.88 4.06
CA MET A 1 -2.26 -7.75 5.13
C MET A 1 -1.56 -6.42 4.96
N TYR A 2 -1.50 -5.64 6.04
CA TYR A 2 -0.81 -4.35 6.12
C TYR A 2 0.34 -4.45 7.13
N LEU A 3 1.58 -4.30 6.66
CA LEU A 3 2.80 -4.41 7.47
C LEU A 3 3.29 -3.01 7.84
N VAL A 4 3.36 -2.72 9.13
CA VAL A 4 3.81 -1.44 9.68
C VAL A 4 5.17 -1.62 10.33
N GLY A 5 6.18 -0.94 9.81
CA GLY A 5 7.53 -0.92 10.37
C GLY A 5 7.73 0.21 11.36
N PHE A 6 8.45 -0.05 12.44
CA PHE A 6 8.95 0.93 13.38
C PHE A 6 10.47 0.87 13.41
N TYR A 7 11.12 2.01 13.23
CA TYR A 7 12.57 2.09 13.13
C TYR A 7 13.11 3.32 13.87
N SER A 8 14.32 3.20 14.40
CA SER A 8 15.14 4.35 14.78
C SER A 8 16.59 4.06 14.47
N PRO A 9 17.37 5.04 13.98
CA PRO A 9 18.83 4.96 13.89
C PRO A 9 19.56 5.18 15.22
N LYS A 10 18.88 5.53 16.32
CA LYS A 10 19.49 5.67 17.65
C LYS A 10 19.13 4.47 18.53
N ALA A 11 20.12 3.88 19.19
CA ALA A 11 19.87 2.88 20.22
C ALA A 11 19.15 3.51 21.43
N LYS A 12 18.25 2.75 22.07
CA LYS A 12 17.48 3.19 23.25
C LYS A 12 16.59 4.43 23.00
N SER A 13 16.15 4.65 21.76
CA SER A 13 15.13 5.66 21.42
C SER A 13 13.71 5.22 21.76
N GLY A 14 13.54 4.08 22.45
CA GLY A 14 12.29 3.45 22.88
C GLY A 14 11.36 2.96 21.77
N VAL A 15 11.82 2.85 20.51
CA VAL A 15 11.04 2.29 19.37
C VAL A 15 10.27 1.03 19.77
N THR A 16 10.92 0.13 20.48
CA THR A 16 10.34 -1.13 20.94
C THR A 16 9.17 -0.90 21.88
N GLU A 17 9.28 0.03 22.83
CA GLU A 17 8.20 0.36 23.77
C GLU A 17 7.02 1.02 23.03
N LEU A 18 7.28 1.96 22.12
CA LEU A 18 6.24 2.60 21.33
C LEU A 18 5.52 1.60 20.42
N SER A 19 6.27 0.79 19.68
CA SER A 19 5.70 -0.18 18.75
C SER A 19 4.88 -1.26 19.47
N LEU A 20 5.34 -1.73 20.64
CA LEU A 20 4.55 -2.63 21.50
C LEU A 20 3.28 -1.94 21.99
N SER A 21 3.38 -0.70 22.48
CA SER A 21 2.22 0.06 22.95
C SER A 21 1.18 0.26 21.85
N VAL A 22 1.61 0.50 20.61
CA VAL A 22 0.74 0.61 19.44
C VAL A 22 0.09 -0.74 19.09
N TYR A 23 0.84 -1.84 19.16
CA TYR A 23 0.30 -3.18 18.97
C TYR A 23 -0.78 -3.52 20.01
N ASP A 24 -0.53 -3.24 21.28
CA ASP A 24 -1.50 -3.43 22.35
C ASP A 24 -2.72 -2.53 22.17
N TRP A 25 -2.50 -1.28 21.73
CA TRP A 25 -3.59 -0.37 21.40
C TRP A 25 -4.49 -0.92 20.29
N LEU A 26 -3.92 -1.46 19.21
CA LEU A 26 -4.69 -2.06 18.11
C LEU A 26 -5.56 -3.22 18.60
N LYS A 27 -5.02 -4.08 19.47
CA LYS A 27 -5.75 -5.20 20.07
C LYS A 27 -6.87 -4.76 21.00
N ALA A 28 -6.64 -3.71 21.79
CA ALA A 28 -7.62 -3.23 22.76
C ALA A 28 -8.74 -2.39 22.13
N ASN A 29 -8.48 -1.70 21.02
CA ASN A 29 -9.37 -0.68 20.47
C ASN A 29 -9.97 -1.05 19.11
N THR A 30 -9.58 -2.18 18.51
CA THR A 30 -10.09 -2.62 17.20
C THR A 30 -10.46 -4.10 17.23
N THR A 31 -11.26 -4.53 16.25
CA THR A 31 -11.57 -5.96 16.02
C THR A 31 -10.56 -6.63 15.07
N LEU A 32 -9.52 -5.91 14.66
CA LEU A 32 -8.53 -6.42 13.71
C LEU A 32 -7.59 -7.41 14.39
N SER A 33 -7.23 -8.45 13.66
CA SER A 33 -6.18 -9.39 14.07
C SER A 33 -4.81 -8.75 13.87
N ALA A 34 -4.12 -8.42 14.95
CA ALA A 34 -2.80 -7.80 14.94
C ALA A 34 -1.74 -8.79 15.40
N ALA A 35 -0.57 -8.75 14.77
CA ALA A 35 0.60 -9.52 15.18
C ALA A 35 1.84 -8.64 15.34
N PHE A 36 2.81 -9.09 16.13
CA PHE A 36 4.01 -8.33 16.45
C PHE A 36 5.27 -9.13 16.12
N ILE A 37 6.24 -8.47 15.51
CA ILE A 37 7.56 -9.03 15.25
C ILE A 37 8.62 -8.06 15.78
N SER A 38 9.36 -8.46 16.81
CA SER A 38 10.56 -7.77 17.26
C SER A 38 11.81 -8.37 16.63
N TYR A 39 12.65 -7.51 16.07
CA TYR A 39 13.99 -7.90 15.63
C TYR A 39 14.85 -8.39 16.82
N GLY A 40 14.75 -7.71 17.95
CA GLY A 40 15.49 -8.00 19.19
C GLY A 40 14.70 -8.86 20.20
N GLU A 41 15.33 -9.10 21.35
CA GLU A 41 14.70 -9.82 22.48
C GLU A 41 13.74 -8.91 23.25
N LEU A 42 12.57 -9.44 23.61
CA LEU A 42 11.61 -8.77 24.49
C LEU A 42 11.60 -9.45 25.86
N LYS A 43 12.26 -8.84 26.85
CA LYS A 43 12.48 -9.47 28.16
C LYS A 43 11.21 -9.76 28.98
N LYS A 44 10.10 -9.09 28.66
CA LYS A 44 8.84 -9.18 29.41
C LYS A 44 7.74 -9.95 28.68
N GLU A 45 7.98 -10.32 27.42
CA GLU A 45 6.97 -10.93 26.55
C GLU A 45 7.40 -12.34 26.18
N GLU A 46 6.45 -13.29 26.16
CA GLU A 46 6.71 -14.64 25.67
C GLU A 46 6.53 -14.70 24.15
N THR A 47 7.40 -15.46 23.47
CA THR A 47 7.22 -15.74 22.04
C THR A 47 6.00 -16.65 21.82
N SER A 48 5.10 -16.22 20.94
CA SER A 48 3.94 -16.96 20.46
C SER A 48 3.87 -16.96 18.92
N ASN A 49 2.75 -17.47 18.37
CA ASN A 49 2.49 -17.35 16.93
C ASN A 49 2.12 -15.92 16.51
N GLU A 50 1.58 -15.13 17.44
CA GLU A 50 1.16 -13.75 17.22
C GLU A 50 2.28 -12.77 17.52
N LEU A 51 3.02 -12.97 18.61
CA LEU A 51 4.14 -12.12 19.04
C LEU A 51 5.44 -12.90 18.91
N VAL A 52 6.31 -12.47 18.00
CA VAL A 52 7.60 -13.10 17.74
C VAL A 52 8.71 -12.14 18.11
N HIS A 53 9.59 -12.52 19.03
CA HIS A 53 10.81 -11.76 19.29
C HIS A 53 12.05 -12.57 18.89
N GLU A 54 13.22 -11.93 18.99
CA GLU A 54 14.50 -12.46 18.53
C GLU A 54 14.50 -12.88 17.05
N PHE A 55 13.72 -12.16 16.23
CA PHE A 55 13.57 -12.46 14.81
C PHE A 55 14.91 -12.44 14.06
N ALA A 56 15.88 -11.66 14.56
CA ALA A 56 17.26 -11.62 14.06
C ALA A 56 18.00 -12.96 14.14
N LYS A 57 17.65 -13.84 15.10
CA LYS A 57 18.28 -15.16 15.24
C LYS A 57 17.82 -16.17 14.19
N LEU A 58 16.68 -15.91 13.54
CA LEU A 58 16.14 -16.77 12.49
C LEU A 58 16.93 -16.59 11.19
N THR A 59 17.08 -17.68 10.44
CA THR A 59 17.59 -17.60 9.07
C THR A 59 16.64 -16.81 8.17
N LEU A 60 17.14 -16.24 7.07
CA LEU A 60 16.32 -15.49 6.12
C LEU A 60 15.15 -16.33 5.56
N ALA A 61 15.33 -17.64 5.39
CA ALA A 61 14.28 -18.54 4.93
C ALA A 61 13.17 -18.70 5.97
N GLU A 62 13.52 -18.82 7.25
CA GLU A 62 12.57 -18.90 8.36
C GLU A 62 11.85 -17.58 8.56
N GLN A 63 12.56 -16.46 8.52
CA GLN A 63 11.97 -15.13 8.57
C GLN A 63 10.89 -14.95 7.49
N LYS A 64 11.22 -15.28 6.23
CA LYS A 64 10.28 -15.22 5.11
C LYS A 64 9.09 -16.13 5.29
N ARG A 65 9.29 -17.37 5.76
CA ARG A 65 8.20 -18.33 6.01
C ARG A 65 7.27 -17.82 7.11
N LYS A 66 7.83 -17.30 8.21
CA LYS A 66 7.06 -16.80 9.35
C LYS A 66 6.25 -15.57 8.98
N VAL A 67 6.86 -14.59 8.29
CA VAL A 67 6.16 -13.45 7.71
C VAL A 67 5.06 -13.93 6.76
N LYS A 68 5.34 -14.85 5.82
CA LYS A 68 4.34 -15.38 4.87
C LYS A 68 3.15 -16.03 5.56
N ARG A 69 3.36 -16.73 6.67
CA ARG A 69 2.30 -17.33 7.49
C ARG A 69 1.46 -16.23 8.15
N MET A 70 2.11 -15.30 8.84
CA MET A 70 1.44 -14.19 9.50
C MET A 70 0.65 -13.31 8.52
N LYS A 71 1.14 -13.15 7.27
CA LYS A 71 0.40 -12.44 6.20
C LYS A 71 -0.99 -13.03 5.91
N LYS A 72 -1.21 -14.30 6.21
CA LYS A 72 -2.48 -15.00 5.97
C LYS A 72 -3.39 -15.00 7.18
N GLU A 73 -2.81 -14.92 8.37
CA GLU A 73 -3.51 -15.09 9.65
C GLU A 73 -3.89 -13.75 10.28
N TYR A 74 -3.19 -12.67 9.94
CA TYR A 74 -3.37 -11.36 10.58
C TYR A 74 -3.63 -10.25 9.57
N ASP A 75 -4.50 -9.32 9.96
CA ASP A 75 -4.85 -8.10 9.24
C ASP A 75 -3.65 -7.15 9.19
N ILE A 76 -3.07 -6.89 10.37
CA ILE A 76 -1.98 -5.96 10.59
C ILE A 76 -0.80 -6.69 11.25
N ILE A 77 0.40 -6.41 10.77
CA ILE A 77 1.64 -6.86 11.42
C ILE A 77 2.45 -5.62 11.79
N ILE A 78 2.80 -5.49 13.07
CA ILE A 78 3.75 -4.49 13.56
C ILE A 78 5.14 -5.12 13.58
N TYR A 79 6.10 -4.46 12.94
CA TYR A 79 7.49 -4.89 12.84
C TYR A 79 8.41 -3.87 13.49
N ASP A 80 8.97 -4.22 14.66
CA ASP A 80 10.02 -3.45 15.31
C ASP A 80 11.39 -3.79 14.73
N ALA A 81 11.97 -2.83 14.00
CA ALA A 81 13.25 -2.92 13.32
C ALA A 81 14.42 -2.35 14.15
N SER A 82 14.25 -2.20 15.46
CA SER A 82 15.17 -1.60 16.45
C SER A 82 16.63 -1.33 16.02
N SER A 83 17.00 -0.05 16.02
CA SER A 83 18.34 0.58 16.19
C SER A 83 19.51 0.27 15.25
N GLN A 84 19.47 -0.74 14.40
CA GLN A 84 20.54 -0.98 13.42
C GLN A 84 19.94 -1.25 12.05
N LEU A 85 20.35 -0.46 11.05
CA LEU A 85 20.18 -0.74 9.61
C LEU A 85 21.01 -1.98 9.23
N SER A 86 20.70 -3.12 9.84
CA SER A 86 21.28 -4.39 9.47
C SER A 86 20.79 -4.76 8.08
N GLU A 87 21.58 -5.57 7.38
CA GLU A 87 21.19 -6.09 6.06
C GLU A 87 19.84 -6.85 6.13
N GLY A 88 19.50 -7.41 7.29
CA GLY A 88 18.21 -8.06 7.55
C GLY A 88 17.04 -7.07 7.58
N VAL A 89 17.19 -5.93 8.26
CA VAL A 89 16.20 -4.84 8.28
C VAL A 89 16.00 -4.28 6.88
N LEU A 90 17.09 -3.99 6.16
CA LEU A 90 17.07 -3.50 4.78
C LEU A 90 16.37 -4.46 3.80
N LYS A 91 16.43 -5.78 4.05
CA LYS A 91 15.73 -6.79 3.26
C LYS A 91 14.22 -6.86 3.51
N LEU A 92 13.75 -6.40 4.68
CA LEU A 92 12.34 -6.41 5.07
C LEU A 92 11.66 -5.06 4.79
N LEU A 93 12.40 -3.96 4.68
CA LEU A 93 11.85 -2.66 4.31
C LEU A 93 11.00 -2.66 3.01
N PRO A 94 11.37 -3.35 1.91
CA PRO A 94 10.58 -3.36 0.68
C PRO A 94 9.18 -3.99 0.78
N ILE A 95 8.87 -4.68 1.88
CA ILE A 95 7.56 -5.31 2.08
C ILE A 95 6.71 -4.58 3.14
N VAL A 96 7.21 -3.47 3.69
CA VAL A 96 6.53 -2.63 4.68
C VAL A 96 5.62 -1.65 3.94
N ASP A 97 4.34 -1.64 4.30
CA ASP A 97 3.33 -0.74 3.73
C ASP A 97 3.42 0.66 4.35
N ARG A 98 3.86 0.79 5.61
CA ARG A 98 4.11 2.07 6.28
C ARG A 98 5.27 2.01 7.26
N LEU A 99 6.17 2.99 7.22
CA LEU A 99 7.34 3.05 8.10
C LEU A 99 7.26 4.27 9.03
N PHE A 100 7.21 4.01 10.33
CA PHE A 100 7.37 4.99 11.38
C PHE A 100 8.83 5.10 11.78
N VAL A 101 9.37 6.31 11.73
CA VAL A 101 10.73 6.58 12.19
C VAL A 101 10.67 7.33 13.51
N VAL A 102 11.06 6.65 14.57
CA VAL A 102 11.08 7.16 15.95
C VAL A 102 12.43 7.81 16.20
N GLY A 103 12.43 9.05 16.65
CA GLY A 103 13.64 9.82 16.86
C GLY A 103 13.39 10.94 17.85
N GLU A 104 14.45 11.35 18.55
CA GLU A 104 14.40 12.56 19.37
C GLU A 104 14.34 13.81 18.47
N GLU A 105 13.93 14.94 19.06
CA GLU A 105 13.95 16.29 18.49
C GLU A 105 15.38 16.79 18.18
N HIS A 106 16.10 16.06 17.33
CA HIS A 106 17.47 16.38 16.98
C HIS A 106 17.60 16.58 15.48
N LYS A 107 17.89 17.82 15.08
CA LYS A 107 18.09 18.25 13.70
C LYS A 107 19.10 17.39 12.93
N GLU A 108 20.14 16.89 13.59
CA GLU A 108 21.12 15.98 12.96
C GLU A 108 20.53 14.61 12.58
N PHE A 109 19.60 14.09 13.39
CA PHE A 109 18.88 12.84 13.13
C PHE A 109 17.97 13.00 11.93
N ALA A 110 17.19 14.09 11.89
CA ALA A 110 16.34 14.46 10.76
C ALA A 110 17.16 14.60 9.47
N VAL A 111 18.32 15.25 9.55
CA VAL A 111 19.25 15.41 8.43
C VAL A 111 19.84 14.08 7.98
N LYS A 112 20.24 13.18 8.90
CA LYS A 112 20.73 11.84 8.55
C LYS A 112 19.64 10.97 7.92
N LEU A 113 18.41 11.01 8.45
CA LEU A 113 17.27 10.30 7.87
C LEU A 113 16.93 10.83 6.48
N HIS A 114 16.89 12.16 6.32
CA HIS A 114 16.73 12.82 5.02
C HIS A 114 17.86 12.50 4.06
N GLN A 115 19.09 12.42 4.53
CA GLN A 115 20.25 11.99 3.75
C GLN A 115 20.15 10.51 3.35
N ILE A 116 19.67 9.62 4.21
CA ILE A 116 19.42 8.20 3.86
C ILE A 116 18.31 8.10 2.79
N ILE A 117 17.25 8.89 2.92
CA ILE A 117 16.15 8.95 1.96
C ILE A 117 16.55 9.64 0.65
N LYS A 118 17.43 10.66 0.67
CA LYS A 118 17.89 11.41 -0.53
C LYS A 118 19.15 10.83 -1.19
N LEU A 119 20.07 10.23 -0.45
CA LEU A 119 21.32 9.65 -0.97
C LEU A 119 21.04 8.27 -1.55
N ASN A 120 20.47 8.31 -2.74
CA ASN A 120 20.39 7.28 -3.77
C ASN A 120 21.73 6.55 -4.11
N LYS A 121 22.82 6.77 -3.37
CA LYS A 121 24.20 6.54 -3.81
C LYS A 121 24.96 5.41 -3.11
N ILE A 122 24.44 4.78 -2.05
CA ILE A 122 25.21 3.73 -1.33
C ILE A 122 24.50 2.37 -1.30
N PHE A 123 23.23 2.30 -1.70
CA PHE A 123 22.48 1.06 -1.57
C PHE A 123 22.18 0.38 -2.92
N ASP A 124 22.33 -0.94 -2.89
CA ASP A 124 22.14 -1.89 -3.98
C ASP A 124 20.82 -1.65 -4.75
N LYS A 125 20.77 -2.07 -6.03
CA LYS A 125 19.73 -1.71 -7.02
C LYS A 125 18.28 -1.96 -6.54
N ARG A 126 18.09 -2.86 -5.56
CA ARG A 126 16.81 -3.18 -4.91
C ARG A 126 16.31 -2.11 -3.93
N VAL A 127 17.20 -1.37 -3.26
CA VAL A 127 16.86 -0.30 -2.29
C VAL A 127 16.48 1.00 -3.02
N LYS A 128 17.00 1.20 -4.25
CA LYS A 128 16.66 2.35 -5.09
C LYS A 128 15.17 2.40 -5.45
N ASN A 129 14.61 1.27 -5.90
CA ASN A 129 13.17 1.17 -6.20
C ASN A 129 12.31 1.39 -4.95
N PHE A 130 12.81 1.00 -3.78
CA PHE A 130 12.14 1.19 -2.49
C PHE A 130 12.14 2.66 -2.04
N ILE A 131 13.25 3.38 -2.15
CA ILE A 131 13.31 4.82 -1.84
C ILE A 131 12.40 5.62 -2.78
N THR A 132 12.38 5.26 -4.07
CA THR A 132 11.46 5.85 -5.04
C THR A 132 9.99 5.55 -4.71
N HIS A 133 9.69 4.35 -4.20
CA HIS A 133 8.37 4.00 -3.69
C HIS A 133 8.00 4.85 -2.46
N LEU A 134 8.85 4.89 -1.42
CA LEU A 134 8.65 5.70 -0.21
C LEU A 134 8.44 7.19 -0.49
N GLN A 135 9.18 7.76 -1.45
CA GLN A 135 9.04 9.15 -1.87
C GLN A 135 7.75 9.40 -2.67
N GLY A 136 7.30 8.42 -3.46
CA GLY A 136 6.08 8.51 -4.27
C GLY A 136 4.79 8.30 -3.48
N SER A 137 4.81 7.47 -2.43
CA SER A 137 3.61 7.07 -1.67
C SER A 137 3.38 7.84 -0.36
N LYS A 138 4.24 8.80 0.02
CA LYS A 138 4.18 9.50 1.33
C LYS A 138 4.09 8.54 2.54
N THR A 139 4.69 7.35 2.45
CA THR A 139 4.56 6.25 3.43
C THR A 139 5.46 6.37 4.66
N PHE A 140 5.96 7.57 4.93
CA PHE A 140 6.66 7.92 6.16
C PHE A 140 5.99 9.14 6.78
N ILE A 141 5.78 9.12 8.10
CA ILE A 141 5.44 10.35 8.83
C ILE A 141 6.67 10.87 9.53
N ILE A 142 6.98 12.10 9.14
CA ILE A 142 7.81 13.05 9.84
C ILE A 142 6.86 14.12 10.30
N GLN A 143 6.75 14.39 11.60
CA GLN A 143 5.98 15.52 12.07
C GLN A 143 6.80 16.78 11.80
N GLU A 144 6.36 17.62 10.86
CA GLU A 144 6.93 18.96 10.67
C GLU A 144 6.25 19.94 11.63
N ASN A 145 7.02 20.55 12.52
CA ASN A 145 6.58 21.67 13.33
C ASN A 145 7.52 22.85 13.04
N GLU A 146 6.99 23.98 12.58
CA GLU A 146 7.72 25.25 12.37
C GLU A 146 9.16 25.08 11.84
N GLY A 147 9.31 24.41 10.70
CA GLY A 147 10.60 24.22 10.01
C GLY A 147 11.51 23.13 10.60
N HIS A 148 11.03 22.30 11.52
CA HIS A 148 11.78 21.23 12.17
C HIS A 148 11.07 19.88 11.99
N VAL A 149 11.84 18.88 11.58
CA VAL A 149 11.41 17.48 11.40
C VAL A 149 11.59 16.75 12.73
N ILE A 150 10.49 16.37 13.37
CA ILE A 150 10.45 15.71 14.69
C ILE A 150 9.98 14.26 14.52
N GLY A 151 10.68 13.33 15.19
CA GLY A 151 10.24 11.95 15.36
C GLY A 151 9.32 11.79 16.58
N PHE A 152 8.57 10.69 16.65
CA PHE A 152 7.66 10.43 17.77
C PHE A 152 8.41 10.17 19.10
N SER A 153 7.86 10.67 20.21
CA SER A 153 8.22 10.43 21.61
C SER A 153 7.34 9.34 22.27
N HIS A 154 7.71 8.89 23.47
CA HIS A 154 7.00 7.83 24.22
C HIS A 154 5.81 8.36 25.02
N SER A 155 4.92 9.11 24.38
CA SER A 155 3.70 9.59 25.05
C SER A 155 2.49 8.72 24.72
N LYS A 156 1.59 8.55 25.69
CA LYS A 156 0.32 7.83 25.51
C LYS A 156 -0.56 8.47 24.42
N LYS A 157 -0.46 9.80 24.27
CA LYS A 157 -1.14 10.55 23.20
C LYS A 157 -0.66 10.11 21.83
N GLU A 158 0.64 9.97 21.65
CA GLU A 158 1.22 9.51 20.38
C GLU A 158 0.90 8.05 20.05
N THR A 159 0.81 7.18 21.07
CA THR A 159 0.34 5.80 20.85
C THR A 159 -1.07 5.77 20.27
N ASN A 160 -1.99 6.58 20.83
CA ASN A 160 -3.36 6.69 20.32
C ASN A 160 -3.38 7.23 18.88
N ASP A 161 -2.64 8.32 18.62
CA ASP A 161 -2.60 8.96 17.31
C ASP A 161 -2.04 8.02 16.23
N ILE A 162 -0.93 7.33 16.54
CA ILE A 162 -0.32 6.34 15.65
C ILE A 162 -1.25 5.13 15.45
N GLY A 163 -1.86 4.62 16.52
CA GLY A 163 -2.79 3.48 16.45
C GLY A 163 -4.01 3.79 15.56
N GLN A 164 -4.64 4.94 15.77
CA GLN A 164 -5.79 5.39 14.97
C GLN A 164 -5.43 5.56 13.49
N MET A 165 -4.24 6.06 13.22
CA MET A 165 -3.75 6.25 11.87
C MET A 165 -3.51 4.92 11.16
N ILE A 166 -2.80 3.98 11.80
CA ILE A 166 -2.59 2.63 11.26
C ILE A 166 -3.92 1.95 10.96
N TYR A 167 -4.91 2.07 11.86
CA TYR A 167 -6.25 1.54 11.64
C TYR A 167 -6.91 2.16 10.40
N THR A 168 -6.88 3.48 10.29
CA THR A 168 -7.48 4.21 9.16
C THR A 168 -6.81 3.84 7.82
N ASP A 169 -5.48 3.70 7.83
CA ASP A 169 -4.72 3.28 6.65
C ASP A 169 -5.06 1.84 6.25
N TYR A 170 -5.17 0.93 7.22
CA TYR A 170 -5.57 -0.44 6.98
C TYR A 170 -6.96 -0.51 6.34
N VAL A 171 -7.94 0.21 6.89
CA VAL A 171 -9.31 0.26 6.35
C VAL A 171 -9.28 0.78 4.91
N THR A 172 -8.54 1.85 4.66
CA THR A 172 -8.38 2.42 3.31
C THR A 172 -7.71 1.43 2.35
N TYR A 173 -6.63 0.77 2.79
CA TYR A 173 -5.93 -0.26 2.05
C TYR A 173 -6.87 -1.43 1.71
N TYR A 174 -7.64 -1.91 2.69
CA TYR A 174 -8.57 -3.02 2.53
C TYR A 174 -9.68 -2.68 1.53
N ILE A 175 -10.28 -1.49 1.63
CA ILE A 175 -11.29 -1.01 0.68
C ILE A 175 -10.69 -0.95 -0.73
N ASN A 176 -9.50 -0.36 -0.90
CA ASN A 176 -8.84 -0.26 -2.20
C ASN A 176 -8.53 -1.63 -2.80
N GLN A 177 -7.99 -2.56 -2.01
CA GLN A 177 -7.73 -3.94 -2.47
C GLN A 177 -9.02 -4.65 -2.84
N LYS A 178 -10.09 -4.50 -2.07
CA LYS A 178 -11.40 -5.09 -2.39
C LYS A 178 -11.97 -4.54 -3.69
N LEU A 179 -11.91 -3.22 -3.88
CA LEU A 179 -12.33 -2.59 -5.12
C LEU A 179 -11.52 -3.08 -6.33
N ILE A 180 -10.19 -3.24 -6.18
CA ILE A 180 -9.34 -3.82 -7.23
C ILE A 180 -9.74 -5.27 -7.53
N GLU A 181 -9.88 -6.12 -6.50
CA GLU A 181 -10.30 -7.52 -6.65
C GLU A 181 -11.68 -7.65 -7.34
N GLU A 182 -12.62 -6.79 -6.97
CA GLU A 182 -13.96 -6.74 -7.57
C GLU A 182 -13.89 -6.28 -9.02
N ASN A 183 -13.14 -5.21 -9.31
CA ASN A 183 -12.92 -4.73 -10.67
C ASN A 183 -12.24 -5.79 -11.55
N GLU A 184 -11.25 -6.53 -11.04
CA GLU A 184 -10.64 -7.64 -11.77
C GLU A 184 -11.64 -8.78 -12.07
N LYS A 185 -12.51 -9.12 -11.11
CA LYS A 185 -13.54 -10.14 -11.31
C LYS A 185 -14.56 -9.68 -12.35
N ILE A 186 -15.02 -8.43 -12.27
CA ILE A 186 -15.94 -7.84 -13.25
C ILE A 186 -15.27 -7.82 -14.62
N PHE A 187 -14.02 -7.38 -14.72
CA PHE A 187 -13.30 -7.35 -15.98
C PHE A 187 -13.15 -8.72 -16.63
N LYS A 188 -12.85 -9.75 -15.83
CA LYS A 188 -12.82 -11.15 -16.30
C LYS A 188 -14.17 -11.63 -16.83
N LYS A 189 -15.29 -11.17 -16.25
CA LYS A 189 -16.63 -11.44 -16.78
C LYS A 189 -16.85 -10.70 -18.10
N ILE A 190 -16.49 -9.42 -18.17
CA ILE A 190 -16.64 -8.59 -19.37
C ILE A 190 -15.90 -9.19 -20.58
N LYS A 191 -14.64 -9.62 -20.40
CA LYS A 191 -13.84 -10.25 -21.45
C LYS A 191 -14.45 -11.53 -22.04
N ARG A 192 -15.38 -12.17 -21.34
CA ARG A 192 -16.07 -13.39 -21.81
C ARG A 192 -17.35 -13.08 -22.58
N ILE A 193 -17.82 -11.84 -22.55
CA ILE A 193 -19.02 -11.45 -23.29
C ILE A 193 -18.67 -11.42 -24.78
N PRO A 194 -19.46 -12.05 -25.66
CA PRO A 194 -19.31 -11.91 -27.11
C PRO A 194 -19.40 -10.44 -27.53
N LYS A 195 -18.60 -10.02 -28.51
CA LYS A 195 -18.55 -8.62 -28.95
C LYS A 195 -19.92 -8.07 -29.40
N GLU A 196 -20.73 -8.93 -30.01
CA GLU A 196 -22.07 -8.60 -30.49
C GLU A 196 -23.04 -8.33 -29.33
N GLU A 197 -22.79 -8.95 -28.17
CA GLU A 197 -23.65 -8.90 -26.99
C GLU A 197 -23.08 -8.02 -25.87
N LEU A 198 -21.97 -7.32 -26.12
CA LEU A 198 -21.24 -6.56 -25.09
C LEU A 198 -22.15 -5.61 -24.31
N PHE A 199 -22.99 -4.83 -24.99
CA PHE A 199 -23.96 -3.93 -24.32
C PHE A 199 -24.87 -4.69 -23.35
N LYS A 200 -25.48 -5.78 -23.80
CA LYS A 200 -26.43 -6.56 -23.01
C LYS A 200 -25.74 -7.16 -21.78
N GLY A 201 -24.58 -7.77 -21.98
CA GLY A 201 -23.82 -8.37 -20.88
C GLY A 201 -23.30 -7.32 -19.88
N LEU A 202 -22.97 -6.09 -20.31
CA LEU A 202 -22.61 -5.01 -19.40
C LEU A 202 -23.80 -4.52 -18.57
N TYR A 203 -24.97 -4.41 -19.21
CA TYR A 203 -26.21 -4.06 -18.52
C TYR A 203 -26.60 -5.10 -17.46
N GLU A 204 -26.47 -6.40 -17.79
CA GLU A 204 -26.66 -7.51 -16.84
C GLU A 204 -25.65 -7.50 -15.68
N LEU A 205 -24.47 -6.91 -15.88
CA LEU A 205 -23.47 -6.68 -14.84
C LEU A 205 -23.73 -5.43 -13.99
N GLY A 206 -24.84 -4.72 -14.23
CA GLY A 206 -25.28 -3.56 -13.44
C GLY A 206 -24.75 -2.22 -13.93
N ILE A 207 -24.24 -2.14 -15.17
CA ILE A 207 -23.85 -0.87 -15.79
C ILE A 207 -25.08 -0.22 -16.42
N ASP A 208 -25.27 1.07 -16.17
CA ASP A 208 -26.38 1.85 -16.74
C ASP A 208 -26.50 1.67 -18.25
N PHE A 209 -27.74 1.62 -18.74
CA PHE A 209 -28.08 1.29 -20.13
C PHE A 209 -27.33 2.19 -21.12
N GLU A 210 -27.39 3.51 -20.93
CA GLU A 210 -26.79 4.51 -21.81
C GLU A 210 -25.27 4.38 -21.84
N LYS A 211 -24.68 4.12 -20.67
CA LYS A 211 -23.24 3.96 -20.50
C LYS A 211 -22.75 2.65 -21.13
N ALA A 212 -23.48 1.56 -20.95
CA ALA A 212 -23.19 0.28 -21.59
C ALA A 212 -23.26 0.38 -23.13
N LEU A 213 -24.27 1.08 -23.65
CA LEU A 213 -24.45 1.26 -25.08
C LEU A 213 -23.33 2.13 -25.69
N LEU A 214 -22.99 3.22 -25.01
CA LEU A 214 -21.88 4.08 -25.40
C LEU A 214 -20.55 3.31 -25.37
N PHE A 215 -20.32 2.52 -24.34
CA PHE A 215 -19.11 1.72 -24.22
C PHE A 215 -18.97 0.69 -25.35
N GLN A 216 -20.06 0.00 -25.74
CA GLN A 216 -20.04 -0.89 -26.91
C GLN A 216 -19.64 -0.12 -28.18
N LYS A 217 -20.22 1.06 -28.41
CA LYS A 217 -19.85 1.90 -29.57
C LYS A 217 -18.38 2.31 -29.54
N TYR A 218 -17.84 2.59 -28.35
CA TYR A 218 -16.44 2.94 -28.17
C TYR A 218 -15.52 1.75 -28.48
N VAL A 219 -15.86 0.55 -28.00
CA VAL A 219 -15.11 -0.67 -28.33
C VAL A 219 -15.11 -0.93 -29.83
N ILE A 220 -16.27 -0.82 -30.50
CA ILE A 220 -16.39 -0.95 -31.96
C ILE A 220 -15.50 0.08 -32.68
N LEU A 221 -15.47 1.33 -32.21
CA LEU A 221 -14.59 2.36 -32.77
C LEU A 221 -13.11 1.95 -32.65
N ARG A 222 -12.67 1.44 -31.49
CA ARG A 222 -11.29 0.97 -31.30
C ARG A 222 -10.95 -0.22 -32.18
N GLU A 223 -11.88 -1.15 -32.35
CA GLU A 223 -11.71 -2.27 -33.28
C GLU A 223 -11.58 -1.80 -34.73
N ALA A 224 -12.39 -0.83 -35.15
CA ALA A 224 -12.27 -0.21 -36.46
C ALA A 224 -10.93 0.53 -36.68
N LEU A 225 -10.26 0.95 -35.60
CA LEU A 225 -8.92 1.56 -35.61
C LEU A 225 -7.79 0.52 -35.50
N GLY A 226 -8.11 -0.78 -35.55
CA GLY A 226 -7.14 -1.87 -35.62
C GLY A 226 -6.74 -2.47 -34.28
N GLN A 227 -7.38 -2.09 -33.16
CA GLN A 227 -7.22 -2.81 -31.89
C GLN A 227 -8.01 -4.11 -31.93
N ASN A 228 -7.53 -5.18 -31.30
CA ASN A 228 -8.39 -6.34 -31.10
C ASN A 228 -9.39 -6.08 -29.95
N TYR A 229 -10.49 -6.84 -29.93
CA TYR A 229 -11.55 -6.71 -28.93
C TYR A 229 -11.04 -6.70 -27.49
N ASN A 230 -10.14 -7.63 -27.13
CA ASN A 230 -9.64 -7.76 -25.76
C ASN A 230 -8.73 -6.58 -25.36
N GLU A 231 -7.92 -6.07 -26.28
CA GLU A 231 -7.09 -4.88 -26.07
C GLU A 231 -7.97 -3.63 -25.90
N ALA A 232 -8.99 -3.47 -26.74
CA ALA A 232 -9.94 -2.37 -26.62
C ALA A 232 -10.65 -2.40 -25.25
N LEU A 233 -11.05 -3.58 -24.78
CA LEU A 233 -11.61 -3.76 -23.43
C LEU A 233 -10.62 -3.38 -22.33
N GLU A 234 -9.36 -3.82 -22.41
CA GLU A 234 -8.33 -3.48 -21.40
C GLU A 234 -8.08 -1.98 -21.30
N VAL A 235 -7.99 -1.31 -22.44
CA VAL A 235 -7.72 0.14 -22.49
C VAL A 235 -8.93 0.94 -22.00
N LEU A 236 -10.14 0.52 -22.35
CA LEU A 236 -11.35 1.28 -22.06
C LEU A 236 -11.98 0.95 -20.69
N PHE A 237 -11.72 -0.23 -20.12
CA PHE A 237 -12.32 -0.66 -18.85
C PHE A 237 -12.11 0.32 -17.68
N PRO A 238 -10.92 0.89 -17.45
CA PRO A 238 -10.75 1.92 -16.42
C PRO A 238 -11.66 3.14 -16.64
N PHE A 239 -11.94 3.50 -17.89
CA PHE A 239 -12.85 4.59 -18.21
C PHE A 239 -14.30 4.23 -17.92
N LEU A 240 -14.70 3.00 -18.24
CA LEU A 240 -16.02 2.47 -17.93
C LEU A 240 -16.34 2.49 -16.43
N ILE A 241 -15.39 2.10 -15.58
CA ILE A 241 -15.65 2.00 -14.14
C ILE A 241 -15.55 3.35 -13.45
N ASN A 242 -14.58 4.18 -13.81
CA ASN A 242 -14.24 5.36 -13.01
C ASN A 242 -14.90 6.67 -13.46
N ASN A 243 -15.58 6.71 -14.61
CA ASN A 243 -16.12 7.94 -15.18
C ASN A 243 -17.64 7.92 -15.26
N SER A 244 -18.29 9.08 -15.25
CA SER A 244 -19.72 9.20 -15.55
C SER A 244 -20.01 8.92 -17.04
N PHE A 245 -21.29 8.87 -17.40
CA PHE A 245 -21.69 8.78 -18.80
C PHE A 245 -21.19 9.99 -19.61
N GLU A 246 -21.32 11.20 -19.07
CA GLU A 246 -20.95 12.46 -19.71
C GLU A 246 -19.45 12.51 -20.01
N GLU A 247 -18.63 12.11 -19.04
CA GLU A 247 -17.17 12.06 -19.19
C GLU A 247 -16.74 11.03 -20.25
N LEU A 248 -17.38 9.86 -20.26
CA LEU A 248 -17.13 8.83 -21.28
C LEU A 248 -17.55 9.32 -22.67
N LEU A 249 -18.68 10.02 -22.76
CA LEU A 249 -19.23 10.56 -24.00
C LEU A 249 -18.33 11.65 -24.57
N GLU A 250 -17.83 12.55 -23.73
CA GLU A 250 -16.95 13.63 -24.16
C GLU A 250 -15.64 13.07 -24.73
N LYS A 251 -15.05 12.09 -24.04
CA LYS A 251 -13.84 11.43 -24.55
C LYS A 251 -14.08 10.72 -25.89
N PHE A 252 -15.20 10.02 -26.01
CA PHE A 252 -15.60 9.38 -27.26
C PHE A 252 -15.76 10.39 -28.41
N LYS A 253 -16.40 11.53 -28.15
CA LYS A 253 -16.53 12.64 -29.12
C LYS A 253 -15.18 13.21 -29.53
N ILE A 254 -14.27 13.44 -28.58
CA ILE A 254 -12.92 13.93 -28.85
C ILE A 254 -12.21 12.97 -29.81
N GLU A 255 -12.21 11.66 -29.51
CA GLU A 255 -11.54 10.69 -30.37
C GLU A 255 -12.15 10.59 -31.76
N ILE A 256 -13.48 10.58 -31.88
CA ILE A 256 -14.15 10.68 -33.18
C ILE A 256 -13.71 11.94 -33.91
N SER A 257 -13.69 13.09 -33.25
CA SER A 257 -13.34 14.36 -33.88
C SER A 257 -11.92 14.36 -34.44
N PHE A 258 -10.97 13.75 -33.72
CA PHE A 258 -9.59 13.59 -34.19
C PHE A 258 -9.51 12.71 -35.44
N ILE A 259 -10.26 11.61 -35.49
CA ILE A 259 -10.31 10.71 -36.65
C ILE A 259 -10.95 11.42 -37.85
N THR A 260 -12.03 12.16 -37.63
CA THR A 260 -12.72 12.88 -38.71
C THR A 260 -11.90 14.02 -39.31
N LYS A 261 -10.95 14.60 -38.55
CA LYS A 261 -10.02 15.64 -39.02
C LYS A 261 -8.82 15.10 -39.82
N LEU A 262 -8.60 13.79 -39.81
CA LEU A 262 -7.53 13.12 -40.58
C LEU A 262 -8.00 12.68 -41.99
N LYS A 263 -9.28 12.89 -42.31
CA LYS A 263 -9.84 12.79 -43.66
C LYS A 263 -9.95 14.17 -44.28
#